data_AF-A0AA88PJG7-F1
#
_entry.id   AF-A0AA88PJG7-F1
#
_cell.length_a   1.000
_cell.length_b   1.000
_cell.length_c   1.000
_cell.angle_alpha   90.00
_cell.angle_beta   90.00
_cell.angle_gamma   90.00
#
_symmetry.space_group_name_H-M   'P 1'
#
loop_
_entity.id
_entity.type
_entity.pdbx_description
1 polymer ?
#
loop_
_entity_poly.entity_id
_entity_poly.type
_entity_poly.pdbx_seq_one_letter_code
_entity_poly.pdbx_strand_id
1 'polypeptide(L)'
;MTTVYLGRKPAMILNTVELAKEAMVQNASSFSGRPALPLLMWLTDGYGIVMATYGHSWRQQRWFALHTLRNFGLGKKSVEERVTEESSYLVPEMLKVEGKPFDPHHAIQNAVSNIICSIVFGDRFDYDDRPILV
;
A
#
# COMPACT_ATOMS: atom_id res chain seq x y z
N MET A 1 17.51 -22.00 3.32
CA MET A 1 17.99 -20.87 2.49
C MET A 1 18.46 -21.43 1.16
N THR A 2 17.98 -20.89 0.05
CA THR A 2 18.37 -21.33 -1.30
C THR A 2 18.71 -20.13 -2.16
N THR A 3 19.77 -20.19 -2.96
CA THR A 3 20.11 -19.13 -3.92
C THR A 3 19.60 -19.50 -5.30
N VAL A 4 18.88 -18.58 -5.94
CA VAL A 4 18.40 -18.70 -7.32
C VAL A 4 18.94 -17.54 -8.15
N TYR A 5 19.18 -17.75 -9.44
CA TYR A 5 19.62 -16.69 -10.35
C TYR A 5 18.42 -16.12 -11.10
N LEU A 6 18.11 -14.84 -10.84
CA LEU A 6 17.15 -14.07 -11.62
C LEU A 6 17.90 -13.37 -12.76
N GLY A 7 17.99 -14.06 -13.90
CA GLY A 7 18.87 -13.66 -14.99
C GLY A 7 20.33 -13.73 -14.54
N ARG A 8 21.04 -12.58 -14.55
CA ARG A 8 22.44 -12.48 -14.09
C ARG A 8 22.58 -12.07 -12.62
N LYS A 9 21.47 -11.86 -11.91
CA LYS A 9 21.49 -11.40 -10.51
C LYS A 9 21.16 -12.57 -9.57
N PRO A 10 22.03 -12.93 -8.62
CA PRO A 10 21.69 -13.91 -7.61
C PRO A 10 20.65 -13.32 -6.64
N ALA A 11 19.69 -14.15 -6.24
CA ALA A 11 18.66 -13.84 -5.25
C ALA A 11 18.63 -14.94 -4.19
N MET A 12 18.70 -14.54 -2.92
CA MET A 12 18.59 -15.48 -1.80
C MET A 12 17.12 -15.60 -1.38
N ILE A 13 16.61 -16.83 -1.38
CA ILE A 13 15.27 -17.16 -0.93
C ILE A 13 15.34 -17.63 0.53
N LEU A 14 14.70 -16.85 1.40
CA LEU A 14 14.48 -17.19 2.81
C LEU A 14 13.22 -18.06 2.89
N ASN A 15 13.41 -19.36 3.11
CA ASN A 15 12.34 -20.36 3.02
C ASN A 15 11.79 -20.81 4.39
N THR A 16 12.25 -20.21 5.48
CA THR A 16 11.74 -20.48 6.83
C THR A 16 11.52 -19.18 7.60
N VAL A 17 10.64 -19.24 8.62
CA VAL A 17 10.31 -18.07 9.45
C VAL A 17 11.51 -17.64 10.29
N GLU A 18 12.32 -18.60 10.75
CA GLU A 18 13.53 -18.33 11.53
C GLU A 18 14.53 -17.51 10.72
N LEU A 19 14.78 -17.93 9.47
CA LEU A 19 15.66 -17.21 8.54
C LEU A 19 15.10 -15.83 8.19
N ALA A 20 13.78 -15.72 7.97
CA ALA A 20 13.13 -14.43 7.71
C ALA A 20 13.28 -13.49 8.92
N LYS A 21 13.12 -14.00 10.14
CA LYS A 21 13.29 -13.22 11.37
C LYS A 21 14.74 -12.81 11.60
N GLU A 22 15.69 -13.71 11.36
CA GLU A 22 17.12 -13.42 11.45
C GLU A 22 17.52 -12.29 10.48
N ALA A 23 17.14 -12.41 9.20
CA ALA A 23 17.48 -11.41 8.20
C ALA A 23 16.72 -10.09 8.40
N MET A 24 15.39 -10.13 8.53
CA MET A 24 14.56 -8.93 8.49
C MET A 24 14.39 -8.21 9.84
N VAL A 25 14.65 -8.88 10.96
CA VAL A 25 14.50 -8.30 12.31
C VAL A 25 15.85 -8.16 13.01
N GLN A 26 16.59 -9.27 13.16
CA GLN A 26 17.86 -9.24 13.91
C GLN A 26 18.95 -8.48 13.15
N ASN A 27 19.03 -8.69 11.83
CA ASN A 27 19.98 -8.04 10.93
C ASN A 27 19.32 -6.96 10.05
N ALA A 28 18.24 -6.35 10.54
CA ALA A 28 17.39 -5.46 9.74
C ALA A 28 18.16 -4.34 9.03
N SER A 29 19.20 -3.76 9.65
CA SER A 29 20.03 -2.71 9.02
C SER A 29 20.70 -3.17 7.73
N SER A 30 21.18 -4.41 7.67
CA SER A 30 21.85 -5.00 6.50
C SER A 30 20.86 -5.41 5.41
N PHE A 31 19.65 -5.82 5.78
CA PHE A 31 18.62 -6.31 4.84
C PHE A 31 17.53 -5.27 4.51
N SER A 32 17.65 -4.03 5.01
CA SER A 32 16.68 -2.96 4.74
C SER A 32 16.78 -2.35 3.33
N GLY A 33 17.74 -2.77 2.51
CA GLY A 33 17.89 -2.31 1.13
C GLY A 33 16.65 -2.56 0.26
N ARG A 34 16.54 -1.85 -0.86
CA ARG A 34 15.52 -2.07 -1.88
C ARG A 34 16.19 -2.37 -3.21
N PRO A 35 15.83 -3.46 -3.90
CA PRO A 35 16.37 -3.73 -5.22
C PRO A 35 15.86 -2.67 -6.20
N ALA A 36 16.76 -2.21 -7.07
CA ALA A 36 16.44 -1.36 -8.21
C ALA A 36 15.52 -2.13 -9.18
N LEU A 37 14.23 -1.80 -9.18
CA LEU A 37 13.26 -2.28 -10.15
C LEU A 37 13.10 -1.22 -11.25
N PRO A 38 13.52 -1.47 -12.51
CA PRO A 38 13.60 -0.44 -13.54
C PRO A 38 12.30 0.33 -13.76
N LEU A 39 11.16 -0.36 -13.79
CA LEU A 39 9.84 0.26 -13.97
C LEU A 39 9.52 1.25 -12.83
N LEU A 40 9.77 0.85 -11.58
CA LEU A 40 9.47 1.70 -10.43
C LEU A 40 10.48 2.84 -10.29
N MET A 41 11.75 2.61 -10.62
CA MET A 41 12.74 3.70 -10.67
C MET A 41 12.40 4.72 -11.73
N TRP A 42 11.88 4.30 -12.89
CA TRP A 42 11.43 5.23 -13.93
C TRP A 42 10.20 6.04 -13.49
N LEU A 43 9.25 5.42 -12.79
CA LEU A 43 8.04 6.11 -12.31
C LEU A 43 8.29 7.06 -11.14
N THR A 44 9.20 6.70 -10.23
CA THR A 44 9.36 7.45 -8.96
C THR A 44 10.70 8.15 -8.85
N ASP A 45 11.61 8.01 -9.82
CA ASP A 45 13.01 8.45 -9.76
C ASP A 45 13.76 7.99 -8.49
N GLY A 46 13.28 6.90 -7.87
CA GLY A 46 13.80 6.41 -6.58
C GLY A 46 13.36 7.22 -5.35
N TYR A 47 12.43 8.17 -5.50
CA TYR A 47 11.81 8.90 -4.39
C TYR A 47 10.64 8.12 -3.75
N GLY A 48 10.20 8.61 -2.59
CA GLY A 48 9.09 8.05 -1.82
C GLY A 48 9.53 7.11 -0.69
N ILE A 49 8.61 6.27 -0.20
CA ILE A 49 8.88 5.39 0.96
C ILE A 49 9.03 3.93 0.55
N VAL A 50 8.30 3.45 -0.46
CA VAL A 50 8.21 2.02 -0.79
C VAL A 50 9.48 1.52 -1.48
N MET A 51 9.94 2.24 -2.51
CA MET A 51 11.09 1.86 -3.34
C MET A 51 12.34 2.71 -3.12
N ALA A 52 12.28 3.72 -2.24
CA ALA A 52 13.46 4.53 -1.96
C ALA A 52 14.53 3.73 -1.22
N THR A 53 15.78 4.07 -1.53
CA THR A 53 16.96 3.45 -0.92
C THR A 53 17.00 3.73 0.58
N TYR A 54 17.37 2.73 1.36
CA TYR A 54 17.55 2.87 2.79
C TYR A 54 18.61 3.93 3.10
N GLY A 55 18.24 4.93 3.91
CA GLY A 55 19.10 6.05 4.24
C GLY A 55 18.38 7.10 5.09
N HIS A 56 19.03 8.24 5.30
CA HIS A 56 18.49 9.32 6.12
C HIS A 56 17.14 9.84 5.57
N SER A 57 17.07 10.12 4.26
CA SER A 57 15.86 10.62 3.60
C SER A 57 14.67 9.66 3.75
N TRP A 58 14.89 8.35 3.53
CA TRP A 58 13.86 7.34 3.72
C TRP A 58 13.35 7.28 5.16
N ARG A 59 14.25 7.31 6.15
CA ARG A 59 13.88 7.31 7.58
C ARG A 59 13.03 8.52 7.94
N GLN A 60 13.40 9.70 7.45
CA GLN A 60 12.67 10.95 7.70
C GLN A 60 11.29 10.94 7.06
N GLN A 61 11.18 10.56 5.77
CA GLN A 61 9.89 10.48 5.08
C GLN A 61 8.96 9.44 5.71
N ARG A 62 9.50 8.26 6.06
CA ARG A 62 8.72 7.22 6.75
C ARG A 62 8.24 7.69 8.11
N TRP A 63 9.10 8.34 8.90
CA TRP A 63 8.72 8.90 10.19
C TRP A 63 7.61 9.94 10.05
N PHE A 64 7.78 10.89 9.12
CA PHE A 64 6.79 11.92 8.84
C PHE A 64 5.45 11.31 8.41
N ALA A 65 5.44 10.40 7.44
CA ALA A 65 4.22 9.77 6.96
C ALA A 65 3.49 8.99 8.07
N LEU A 66 4.21 8.19 8.87
CA LEU A 66 3.60 7.43 9.97
C LEU A 66 3.05 8.35 11.07
N HIS A 67 3.78 9.43 11.38
CA HIS A 67 3.34 10.41 12.37
C HIS A 67 2.08 11.15 11.90
N THR A 68 2.09 11.62 10.65
CA THR A 68 0.97 12.31 10.02
C THR A 68 -0.25 11.40 9.89
N LEU A 69 -0.09 10.14 9.47
CA LEU A 69 -1.19 9.18 9.39
C LEU A 69 -1.81 8.90 10.77
N ARG A 70 -1.01 8.82 11.84
CA ARG A 70 -1.53 8.70 13.22
C ARG A 70 -2.32 9.92 13.66
N ASN A 71 -1.93 11.11 13.21
CA ASN A 71 -2.66 12.35 13.48
C ASN A 71 -3.99 12.39 12.72
N PHE A 72 -4.02 11.91 11.48
CA PHE A 72 -5.25 11.70 10.71
C PHE A 72 -6.08 10.50 11.17
N GLY A 73 -5.64 9.83 12.24
CA GLY A 73 -6.46 8.85 12.93
C GLY A 73 -6.22 7.39 12.54
N LEU A 74 -5.14 7.09 11.82
CA LEU A 74 -4.70 5.72 11.60
C LEU A 74 -4.51 4.99 12.94
N GLY A 75 -5.32 3.96 13.17
CA GLY A 75 -5.36 3.20 14.43
C GLY A 75 -6.24 3.82 15.53
N LYS A 76 -7.07 4.81 15.20
CA LYS A 76 -8.09 5.40 16.07
C LYS A 76 -9.50 5.21 15.47
N LYS A 77 -10.54 5.48 16.26
CA LYS A 77 -11.96 5.41 15.84
C LYS A 77 -12.27 6.19 14.56
N SER A 78 -11.52 7.25 14.25
CA SER A 78 -11.74 8.06 13.05
C SER A 78 -11.44 7.35 11.72
N VAL A 79 -10.59 6.30 11.69
CA VAL A 79 -10.45 5.49 10.46
C VAL A 79 -11.56 4.44 10.38
N GLU A 80 -11.99 3.89 11.52
CA GLU A 80 -13.16 3.00 11.58
C GLU A 80 -14.43 3.72 11.11
N GLU A 81 -14.60 4.99 11.50
CA GLU A 81 -15.68 5.86 11.03
C GLU A 81 -15.64 6.03 9.51
N ARG A 82 -14.48 6.31 8.91
CA ARG A 82 -14.33 6.42 7.44
C ARG A 82 -14.62 5.12 6.71
N VAL A 83 -14.21 3.98 7.27
CA VAL A 83 -14.51 2.65 6.71
C VAL A 83 -16.02 2.37 6.79
N THR A 84 -16.65 2.74 7.91
CA THR A 84 -18.09 2.57 8.11
C THR A 84 -18.89 3.46 7.18
N GLU A 85 -18.48 4.72 7.04
CA GLU A 85 -19.01 5.67 6.07
C GLU A 85 -18.88 5.13 4.65
N GLU A 86 -17.70 4.67 4.22
CA GLU A 86 -17.53 4.12 2.87
C GLU A 86 -18.37 2.85 2.63
N SER A 87 -18.57 2.03 3.67
CA SER A 87 -19.47 0.87 3.58
C SER A 87 -20.92 1.26 3.30
N SER A 88 -21.35 2.43 3.79
CA SER A 88 -22.69 2.96 3.54
C SER A 88 -22.90 3.40 2.09
N TYR A 89 -21.81 3.68 1.35
CA TYR A 89 -21.83 3.95 -0.09
C TYR A 89 -21.67 2.67 -0.92
N LEU A 90 -20.78 1.76 -0.49
CA LEU A 90 -20.50 0.52 -1.20
C LEU A 90 -21.71 -0.42 -1.26
N VAL A 91 -22.48 -0.53 -0.17
CA VAL A 91 -23.64 -1.45 -0.11
C VAL A 91 -24.71 -1.06 -1.14
N PRO A 92 -25.19 0.20 -1.21
CA PRO A 92 -26.09 0.63 -2.28
C PRO A 92 -25.53 0.39 -3.68
N GLU A 93 -24.23 0.64 -3.89
CA GLU A 93 -23.58 0.43 -5.19
C GLU A 93 -23.69 -1.03 -5.64
N MET A 94 -23.38 -1.96 -4.74
CA MET A 94 -23.52 -3.39 -5.01
C MET A 94 -24.97 -3.82 -5.22
N LEU A 95 -25.92 -3.18 -4.52
CA LEU A 95 -27.35 -3.51 -4.66
C LEU A 95 -27.97 -3.03 -5.99
N LYS A 96 -27.33 -2.11 -6.73
CA LYS A 96 -27.77 -1.68 -8.07
C LYS A 96 -27.88 -2.82 -9.09
N VAL A 97 -27.21 -3.96 -8.84
CA VAL A 97 -27.25 -5.13 -9.73
C VAL A 97 -28.53 -5.96 -9.59
N GLU A 98 -29.42 -5.60 -8.65
CA GLU A 98 -30.76 -6.19 -8.49
C GLU A 98 -30.77 -7.73 -8.37
N GLY A 99 -29.80 -8.28 -7.64
CA GLY A 99 -29.69 -9.73 -7.40
C GLY A 99 -29.12 -10.53 -8.58
N LYS A 100 -28.67 -9.86 -9.65
CA LYS A 100 -27.93 -10.51 -10.74
C LYS A 100 -26.51 -10.86 -10.29
N PRO A 101 -25.90 -11.93 -10.83
CA PRO A 101 -24.48 -12.17 -10.66
C PRO A 101 -23.67 -10.97 -11.15
N PHE A 102 -22.70 -10.52 -10.35
CA PHE A 102 -21.81 -9.41 -10.67
C PHE A 102 -20.41 -9.66 -10.10
N ASP A 103 -19.42 -8.94 -10.60
CA ASP A 103 -18.06 -8.93 -10.05
C ASP A 103 -17.91 -7.79 -9.02
N PRO A 104 -17.75 -8.08 -7.72
CA PRO A 104 -17.59 -7.05 -6.70
C PRO A 104 -16.18 -6.44 -6.68
N HIS A 105 -15.22 -6.96 -7.44
CA HIS A 105 -13.82 -6.56 -7.36
C HIS A 105 -13.64 -5.05 -7.55
N HIS A 106 -14.24 -4.48 -8.59
CA HIS A 106 -14.13 -3.05 -8.90
C HIS A 106 -14.76 -2.18 -7.81
N ALA A 107 -15.95 -2.55 -7.32
CA ALA A 107 -16.64 -1.79 -6.27
C ALA A 107 -15.82 -1.78 -4.97
N ILE A 108 -15.24 -2.92 -4.59
CA ILE A 108 -14.37 -3.02 -3.42
C ILE A 108 -13.08 -2.22 -3.61
N GLN A 109 -12.47 -2.26 -4.78
CA GLN A 109 -11.27 -1.46 -5.08
C GLN A 109 -11.54 0.04 -4.99
N ASN A 110 -12.69 0.50 -5.49
CA ASN A 110 -13.12 1.88 -5.36
C ASN A 110 -13.31 2.26 -3.89
N ALA A 111 -13.99 1.43 -3.10
CA ALA A 111 -14.15 1.66 -1.66
C ALA A 111 -12.81 1.81 -0.93
N VAL A 112 -11.88 0.87 -1.16
CA VAL A 112 -10.54 0.91 -0.54
C VAL A 112 -9.78 2.17 -0.97
N SER A 113 -9.88 2.53 -2.25
CA SER A 113 -9.24 3.73 -2.80
C SER A 113 -9.84 5.00 -2.20
N ASN A 114 -11.16 5.07 -2.03
CA ASN A 114 -11.85 6.19 -1.40
C ASN A 114 -11.46 6.35 0.08
N ILE A 115 -11.32 5.26 0.82
CA ILE A 115 -10.81 5.32 2.21
C ILE A 115 -9.42 5.98 2.22
N ILE A 116 -8.51 5.56 1.33
CA ILE A 116 -7.17 6.15 1.22
C ILE A 116 -7.24 7.61 0.78
N CYS A 117 -8.05 7.94 -0.24
CA CYS A 117 -8.24 9.31 -0.73
C CYS A 117 -8.79 10.23 0.34
N SER A 118 -9.76 9.77 1.14
CA SER A 118 -10.32 10.55 2.23
C SER A 118 -9.26 10.88 3.31
N ILE A 119 -8.27 10.00 3.51
CA ILE A 119 -7.18 10.20 4.46
C ILE A 119 -6.10 11.13 3.88
N VAL A 120 -5.76 10.98 2.60
CA VAL A 120 -4.64 11.68 1.95
C VAL A 120 -5.06 13.04 1.41
N PHE A 121 -6.20 13.11 0.73
CA PHE A 121 -6.74 14.30 0.07
C PHE A 121 -7.85 14.98 0.88
N GLY A 122 -8.41 14.30 1.88
CA GLY A 122 -9.48 14.83 2.71
C GLY A 122 -10.88 14.58 2.17
N ASP A 123 -11.00 14.03 0.96
CA ASP A 123 -12.27 13.83 0.26
C ASP A 123 -12.36 12.45 -0.44
N ARG A 124 -13.57 12.01 -0.74
CA ARG A 124 -13.88 10.78 -1.47
C ARG A 124 -14.28 11.09 -2.92
N PHE A 125 -14.13 10.12 -3.81
CA PHE A 125 -14.64 10.20 -5.18
C PHE A 125 -15.97 9.45 -5.30
N ASP A 126 -16.81 9.88 -6.23
CA ASP A 126 -18.03 9.16 -6.50
C ASP A 126 -17.76 7.89 -7.31
N TYR A 127 -18.58 6.85 -7.11
CA TYR A 127 -18.40 5.57 -7.80
C TYR A 127 -18.63 5.68 -9.32
N ASP A 128 -19.39 6.70 -9.73
CA ASP A 128 -19.68 7.04 -11.12
C ASP A 128 -18.65 8.04 -11.71
N ASP A 129 -17.70 8.54 -10.90
CA ASP A 129 -16.64 9.39 -11.42
C ASP A 129 -15.77 8.59 -12.38
N ARG A 130 -15.59 9.13 -13.58
CA ARG A 130 -14.66 8.56 -14.55
C ARG A 130 -13.27 8.55 -13.91
N PRO A 131 -12.50 7.46 -14.07
CA PRO A 131 -11.17 7.38 -13.50
C PRO A 131 -10.37 8.60 -13.94
N ILE A 132 -9.69 9.24 -12.99
CA ILE A 132 -8.64 10.19 -13.30
C ILE A 132 -7.61 9.38 -14.08
N LEU A 133 -7.63 9.49 -15.41
CA LEU A 133 -6.62 8.92 -16.28
C LEU A 133 -5.30 9.59 -15.90
N VAL A 134 -4.46 8.86 -15.15
CA VAL A 134 -3.05 9.20 -14.93
C VAL A 134 -2.25 8.59 -16.06
#